data_AF-A0A671WW09-F1
#
_entry.id   AF-A0A671WW09-F1
#
_cell.length_a   1.000
_cell.length_b   1.000
_cell.length_c   1.000
_cell.angle_alpha   90.00
_cell.angle_beta   90.00
_cell.angle_gamma   90.00
#
_symmetry.space_group_name_H-M   'P 1'
#
loop_
_entity.id
_entity.type
_entity.pdbx_description
1 polymer ?
#
loop_
_entity_poly.entity_id
_entity_poly.type
_entity_poly.pdbx_seq_one_letter_code
_entity_poly.pdbx_strand_id
1 'polypeptide(L)'
;MSTCTRKGTPDSEMEAACETKTPTLEPSSATQLPESTNCLTCSEDGRYLSLGHCKGLSVWCASSLICAAEWLQDRVEITSIQMTRMAETAYLLGTVDDMGVARVFAYHCEDIHLLHVINIMENINERSICLTFEVSEGADYGAASISCNGALRLEVYHFPLEAWLKELKVLLSQKQKTEKRR
;
A
#
# COMPACT_ATOMS: atom_id res chain seq x y z
N MET A 1 -7.70 -66.25 -8.53
CA MET A 1 -6.47 -65.68 -7.94
C MET A 1 -5.32 -65.98 -8.87
N SER A 2 -4.80 -64.96 -9.56
CA SER A 2 -3.47 -65.00 -10.18
C SER A 2 -3.08 -63.55 -10.45
N THR A 3 -2.08 -63.08 -9.72
CA THR A 3 -1.61 -61.69 -9.68
C THR A 3 -0.75 -61.40 -10.91
N CYS A 4 -1.21 -60.50 -11.78
CA CYS A 4 -0.39 -59.97 -12.86
C CYS A 4 0.29 -58.68 -12.38
N THR A 5 1.58 -58.76 -12.08
CA THR A 5 2.47 -57.63 -11.79
C THR A 5 2.60 -56.76 -13.04
N ARG A 6 2.05 -55.53 -13.00
CA ARG A 6 2.38 -54.48 -13.97
C ARG A 6 3.46 -53.58 -13.38
N LYS A 7 4.57 -53.53 -14.11
CA LYS A 7 5.72 -52.65 -13.92
C LYS A 7 5.25 -51.21 -14.19
N GLY A 8 5.00 -50.45 -13.14
CA GLY A 8 4.83 -49.00 -13.23
C GLY A 8 6.19 -48.33 -13.18
N THR A 9 6.53 -47.58 -14.22
CA THR A 9 7.63 -46.62 -14.26
C THR A 9 7.48 -45.65 -13.08
N PRO A 10 8.53 -45.39 -12.28
CA PRO A 10 8.45 -44.39 -11.23
C PRO A 10 8.47 -42.99 -11.85
N ASP A 11 7.64 -42.14 -11.26
CA ASP A 11 7.56 -40.69 -11.42
C ASP A 11 8.96 -40.06 -11.54
N SER A 12 9.32 -39.53 -12.71
CA SER A 12 10.64 -38.91 -12.94
C SER A 12 10.57 -37.48 -13.47
N GLU A 13 9.47 -36.76 -13.24
CA GLU A 13 9.32 -35.36 -13.69
C GLU A 13 8.92 -34.40 -12.56
N MET A 14 9.38 -34.65 -11.33
CA MET A 14 9.31 -33.62 -10.28
C MET A 14 10.48 -33.70 -9.28
N GLU A 15 11.70 -33.88 -9.78
CA GLU A 15 12.93 -33.85 -8.96
C GLU A 15 14.01 -33.05 -9.70
N ALA A 16 13.80 -31.74 -9.82
CA ALA A 16 14.86 -30.76 -10.11
C ALA A 16 14.37 -29.31 -9.85
N ALA A 17 13.67 -29.06 -8.75
CA ALA A 17 13.67 -27.70 -8.20
C ALA A 17 15.03 -27.51 -7.54
N CYS A 18 16.00 -27.04 -8.33
CA CYS A 18 17.31 -26.64 -7.85
C CYS A 18 17.14 -25.79 -6.59
N GLU A 19 17.91 -26.05 -5.54
CA GLU A 19 18.00 -25.26 -4.31
C GLU A 19 18.57 -23.85 -4.60
N THR A 20 17.93 -23.08 -5.49
CA THR A 20 18.19 -21.66 -5.66
C THR A 20 17.62 -20.96 -4.43
N LYS A 21 18.47 -20.81 -3.41
CA LYS A 21 18.21 -19.97 -2.25
C LYS A 21 17.78 -18.58 -2.74
N THR A 22 16.56 -18.16 -2.41
CA THR A 22 16.08 -16.81 -2.74
C THR A 22 17.09 -15.79 -2.21
N PRO A 23 17.66 -14.92 -3.07
CA PRO A 23 18.61 -13.93 -2.61
C PRO A 23 17.93 -12.97 -1.62
N THR A 24 18.49 -12.87 -0.42
CA THR A 24 18.03 -11.94 0.62
C THR A 24 18.81 -10.62 0.47
N LEU A 25 18.09 -9.50 0.45
CA LEU A 25 18.68 -8.17 0.54
C LEU A 25 18.58 -7.70 1.99
N GLU A 26 19.70 -7.28 2.57
CA GLU A 26 19.75 -6.73 3.92
C GLU A 26 19.79 -5.20 3.86
N PRO A 27 18.97 -4.49 4.66
CA PRO A 27 19.07 -3.04 4.77
C PRO A 27 20.47 -2.62 5.20
N SER A 28 20.97 -1.50 4.67
CA SER A 28 22.26 -0.97 5.13
C SER A 28 22.16 -0.54 6.60
N SER A 29 23.24 -0.59 7.36
CA SER A 29 23.23 -0.18 8.79
C SER A 29 22.87 1.29 9.02
N ALA A 30 22.89 2.13 7.98
CA ALA A 30 22.43 3.52 8.03
C ALA A 30 20.90 3.64 7.93
N THR A 31 20.24 2.55 7.53
CA THR A 31 18.81 2.49 7.25
C THR A 31 18.06 2.13 8.53
N GLN A 32 17.45 3.11 9.17
CA GLN A 32 16.57 2.84 10.31
C GLN A 32 15.19 2.47 9.80
N LEU A 33 14.84 1.18 9.89
CA LEU A 33 13.47 0.74 9.71
C LEU A 33 12.57 1.33 10.82
N PRO A 34 11.26 1.47 10.58
CA PRO A 34 10.32 1.81 11.65
C PRO A 34 10.45 0.81 12.79
N GLU A 35 10.37 1.31 14.03
CA GLU A 35 10.50 0.50 15.25
C GLU A 35 9.52 -0.69 15.28
N SER A 36 8.30 -0.49 14.75
CA SER A 36 7.32 -1.54 14.50
C SER A 36 6.68 -1.34 13.13
N THR A 37 6.48 -2.43 12.40
CA THR A 37 5.70 -2.46 11.15
C THR A 37 4.52 -3.38 11.35
N ASN A 38 3.32 -2.89 11.04
CA ASN A 38 2.06 -3.60 11.27
C ASN A 38 1.54 -4.27 10.00
N CYS A 39 1.73 -3.62 8.86
CA CYS A 39 1.30 -4.10 7.56
C CYS A 39 2.29 -3.64 6.48
N LEU A 40 2.34 -4.38 5.37
CA LEU A 40 3.19 -4.06 4.24
C LEU A 40 2.54 -4.49 2.93
N THR A 41 2.89 -3.81 1.85
CA THR A 41 2.46 -4.17 0.49
C THR A 41 3.51 -3.76 -0.54
N CYS A 42 3.58 -4.47 -1.65
CA CYS A 42 4.48 -4.18 -2.76
C CYS A 42 3.69 -3.52 -3.89
N SER A 43 4.29 -2.55 -4.58
CA SER A 43 3.75 -2.06 -5.85
C SER A 43 3.73 -3.19 -6.88
N GLU A 44 2.73 -3.21 -7.77
CA GLU A 44 2.58 -4.20 -8.85
C GLU A 44 3.83 -4.36 -9.72
N ASP A 45 4.59 -3.27 -9.94
CA ASP A 45 5.83 -3.27 -10.72
C ASP A 45 7.10 -3.59 -9.91
N GLY A 46 6.95 -3.94 -8.63
CA GLY A 46 8.04 -4.32 -7.74
C GLY A 46 9.02 -3.20 -7.38
N ARG A 47 8.74 -1.94 -7.74
CA ARG A 47 9.67 -0.82 -7.48
C ARG A 47 9.65 -0.37 -6.03
N TYR A 48 8.50 -0.45 -5.37
CA TYR A 48 8.28 0.12 -4.06
C TYR A 48 7.66 -0.87 -3.07
N LEU A 49 8.07 -0.74 -1.82
CA LEU A 49 7.49 -1.40 -0.65
C LEU A 49 6.85 -0.33 0.22
N SER A 50 5.57 -0.44 0.51
CA SER A 50 4.87 0.45 1.44
C SER A 50 4.68 -0.24 2.78
N LEU A 51 5.01 0.46 3.87
CA LEU A 51 4.92 -0.04 5.24
C LEU A 51 3.94 0.83 6.03
N GLY A 52 2.98 0.21 6.71
CA GLY A 52 2.18 0.85 7.75
C GLY A 52 2.76 0.57 9.14
N HIS A 53 2.83 1.60 9.99
CA HIS A 53 3.44 1.53 11.32
C HIS A 53 2.71 2.42 12.34
N CYS A 54 3.15 2.39 13.59
CA CYS A 54 2.54 3.09 14.74
C CYS A 54 2.55 4.62 14.68
N LYS A 55 3.19 5.21 13.67
CA LYS A 55 3.33 6.66 13.46
C LYS A 55 2.81 7.13 12.10
N GLY A 56 2.21 6.24 11.31
CA GLY A 56 1.76 6.53 9.95
C GLY A 56 2.25 5.49 8.96
N LEU A 57 2.79 5.94 7.83
CA LEU A 57 3.26 5.06 6.77
C LEU A 57 4.54 5.56 6.10
N SER A 58 5.27 4.64 5.47
CA SER A 58 6.47 4.94 4.69
C SER A 58 6.49 4.16 3.37
N VAL A 59 7.13 4.74 2.36
CA VAL A 59 7.35 4.12 1.05
C VAL A 59 8.86 3.97 0.86
N TRP A 60 9.27 2.76 0.48
CA TRP A 60 10.66 2.33 0.39
C TRP A 60 10.97 1.87 -1.03
N CYS A 61 12.16 2.18 -1.52
CA CYS A 61 12.67 1.57 -2.74
C CYS A 61 12.97 0.09 -2.47
N ALA A 62 12.31 -0.83 -3.19
CA ALA A 62 12.42 -2.26 -2.91
C ALA A 62 13.83 -2.83 -3.19
N SER A 63 14.56 -2.24 -4.14
CA SER A 63 15.90 -2.72 -4.53
C SER A 63 17.01 -2.17 -3.63
N SER A 64 16.96 -0.88 -3.28
CA SER A 64 17.99 -0.23 -2.46
C SER A 64 17.69 -0.28 -0.97
N LEU A 65 16.44 -0.61 -0.59
CA LEU A 65 15.94 -0.56 0.78
C LEU A 65 16.16 0.81 1.42
N ILE A 66 16.04 1.89 0.64
CA ILE A 66 16.12 3.27 1.13
C ILE A 66 14.70 3.80 1.28
N CYS A 67 14.40 4.45 2.41
CA CYS A 67 13.13 5.13 2.62
C CYS A 67 13.03 6.30 1.65
N ALA A 68 12.03 6.25 0.77
CA ALA A 68 11.80 7.25 -0.27
C ALA A 68 10.86 8.36 0.20
N ALA A 69 9.92 8.06 1.10
CA ALA A 69 9.03 9.05 1.70
C ALA A 69 8.38 8.51 2.98
N GLU A 70 8.02 9.41 3.89
CA GLU A 70 7.24 9.10 5.09
C GLU A 70 6.09 10.08 5.23
N TRP A 71 4.92 9.56 5.65
CA TRP A 71 3.84 10.36 6.17
C TRP A 71 3.67 10.03 7.64
N LEU A 72 4.02 10.99 8.49
CA LEU A 72 4.02 10.83 9.94
C LEU A 72 2.90 11.66 10.57
N GLN A 73 2.09 11.02 11.40
CA GLN A 73 1.06 11.68 12.19
C GLN A 73 0.96 10.99 13.54
N ASP A 74 1.11 11.78 14.61
CA ASP A 74 1.00 11.26 15.97
C ASP A 74 -0.34 10.56 16.19
N ARG A 75 -0.29 9.38 16.82
CA ARG A 75 -1.46 8.55 17.18
C ARG A 75 -2.28 8.05 16.00
N VAL A 76 -1.68 7.97 14.81
CA VAL A 76 -2.28 7.29 13.67
C VAL A 76 -1.46 6.04 13.39
N GLU A 77 -1.96 4.90 13.87
CA GLU A 77 -1.32 3.62 13.63
C GLU A 77 -1.95 2.95 12.41
N ILE A 78 -1.18 2.75 11.34
CA ILE A 78 -1.69 2.13 10.12
C ILE A 78 -1.70 0.60 10.27
N THR A 79 -2.86 -0.01 10.06
CA THR A 79 -3.09 -1.45 10.26
C THR A 79 -3.37 -2.20 8.96
N SER A 80 -3.78 -1.49 7.91
CA SER A 80 -3.92 -2.01 6.55
C SER A 80 -3.39 -1.01 5.53
N ILE A 81 -2.71 -1.51 4.50
CA ILE A 81 -2.18 -0.72 3.39
C ILE A 81 -2.31 -1.48 2.08
N GLN A 82 -2.69 -0.74 1.04
CA GLN A 82 -2.72 -1.18 -0.34
C GLN A 82 -2.01 -0.17 -1.21
N MET A 83 -1.45 -0.62 -2.34
CA MET A 83 -0.77 0.23 -3.29
C MET A 83 -1.10 -0.25 -4.71
N THR A 84 -1.53 0.66 -5.56
CA THR A 84 -1.73 0.40 -6.99
C THR A 84 -1.16 1.57 -7.79
N ARG A 85 -0.79 1.30 -9.04
CA ARG A 85 -0.24 2.32 -9.93
C ARG A 85 -1.36 3.21 -10.44
N MET A 86 -1.23 4.53 -10.27
CA MET A 86 -2.21 5.52 -10.74
C MET A 86 -1.71 6.31 -11.95
N ALA A 87 -0.39 6.36 -12.17
CA ALA A 87 0.26 6.91 -13.37
C ALA A 87 1.69 6.36 -13.53
N GLU A 88 2.42 6.82 -14.55
CA GLU A 88 3.79 6.35 -14.83
C GLU A 88 4.73 6.44 -13.60
N THR A 89 4.64 7.55 -12.87
CA THR A 89 5.51 7.89 -11.72
C THR A 89 4.73 8.15 -10.44
N ALA A 90 3.46 7.75 -10.36
CA ALA A 90 2.61 7.98 -9.20
C ALA A 90 1.83 6.72 -8.82
N TYR A 91 1.61 6.56 -7.53
CA TYR A 91 0.91 5.42 -6.95
C TYR A 91 -0.15 5.91 -5.98
N LEU A 92 -1.31 5.25 -6.00
CA LEU A 92 -2.35 5.45 -5.01
C LEU A 92 -2.12 4.47 -3.86
N LEU A 93 -2.25 4.96 -2.63
CA LEU A 93 -2.26 4.12 -1.44
C LEU A 93 -3.60 4.22 -0.74
N GLY A 94 -4.23 3.09 -0.47
CA GLY A 94 -5.38 2.99 0.41
C GLY A 94 -4.93 2.48 1.77
N THR A 95 -5.33 3.15 2.86
CA THR A 95 -4.96 2.72 4.22
C THR A 95 -6.14 2.69 5.16
N VAL A 96 -6.06 1.89 6.22
CA VAL A 96 -6.95 1.94 7.39
C VAL A 96 -6.08 2.05 8.64
N ASP A 97 -6.46 2.95 9.57
CA ASP A 97 -5.80 3.05 10.88
C ASP A 97 -6.47 2.20 11.96
N ASP A 98 -5.83 2.09 13.13
CA ASP A 98 -6.32 1.39 14.32
C ASP A 98 -7.66 1.92 14.85
N MET A 99 -8.02 3.14 14.47
CA MET A 99 -9.30 3.77 14.79
C MET A 99 -10.36 3.55 13.70
N GLY A 100 -10.04 2.79 12.65
CA GLY A 100 -10.93 2.47 11.54
C GLY A 100 -11.18 3.65 10.61
N VAL A 101 -10.26 4.62 10.52
CA VAL A 101 -10.34 5.71 9.54
C VAL A 101 -9.59 5.31 8.28
N ALA A 102 -10.32 5.21 7.17
CA ALA A 102 -9.77 4.95 5.86
C ALA A 102 -9.30 6.25 5.19
N ARG A 103 -8.09 6.21 4.62
CA ARG A 103 -7.47 7.34 3.93
C ARG A 103 -6.92 6.90 2.58
N VAL A 104 -6.91 7.84 1.65
CA VAL A 104 -6.34 7.71 0.32
C VAL A 104 -5.16 8.67 0.22
N PHE A 105 -3.99 8.14 -0.10
CA PHE A 105 -2.78 8.89 -0.33
C PHE A 105 -2.29 8.71 -1.77
N ALA A 106 -1.43 9.62 -2.22
CA ALA A 106 -0.59 9.42 -3.38
C ALA A 106 0.88 9.45 -2.98
N TYR A 107 1.65 8.47 -3.46
CA TYR A 107 3.11 8.55 -3.49
C TYR A 107 3.55 9.08 -4.86
N HIS A 108 4.26 10.20 -4.85
CA HIS A 108 4.71 10.88 -6.07
C HIS A 108 5.95 11.75 -5.78
N CYS A 109 7.01 11.56 -6.58
CA CYS A 109 8.27 12.30 -6.47
C CYS A 109 8.82 12.41 -5.03
N GLU A 110 9.00 11.24 -4.42
CA GLU A 110 9.63 11.10 -3.10
C GLU A 110 8.87 11.85 -1.99
N ASP A 111 7.54 11.93 -2.12
CA ASP A 111 6.65 12.49 -1.11
C ASP A 111 5.32 11.72 -1.08
N ILE A 112 4.64 11.77 0.07
CA ILE A 112 3.33 11.15 0.30
C ILE A 112 2.30 12.25 0.57
N HIS A 113 1.28 12.32 -0.27
CA HIS A 113 0.24 13.34 -0.22
C HIS A 113 -1.09 12.72 0.20
N LEU A 114 -1.72 13.25 1.26
CA LEU A 114 -3.09 12.89 1.62
C LEU A 114 -4.05 13.49 0.59
N LEU A 115 -4.77 12.63 -0.13
CA LEU A 115 -5.74 13.03 -1.16
C LEU A 115 -7.16 13.06 -0.61
N HIS A 116 -7.52 12.06 0.21
CA HIS A 116 -8.88 11.95 0.72
C HIS A 116 -8.96 11.18 2.04
N VAL A 117 -9.97 11.50 2.85
CA VAL A 117 -10.37 10.73 4.03
C VAL A 117 -11.76 10.20 3.75
N ILE A 118 -11.95 8.89 3.81
CA ILE A 118 -13.15 8.21 3.34
C ILE A 118 -14.32 8.42 4.31
N ASN A 119 -14.12 8.09 5.58
CA ASN A 119 -15.12 8.16 6.63
C ASN A 119 -14.82 9.30 7.60
N ILE A 120 -14.96 10.54 7.13
CA ILE A 120 -14.79 11.75 7.95
C ILE A 120 -15.82 11.75 9.08
N MET A 121 -15.36 11.86 10.32
CA MET A 121 -16.24 12.03 11.48
C MET A 121 -16.75 13.47 11.55
N GLU A 122 -17.88 13.74 10.89
CA GLU A 122 -18.57 15.04 10.99
C GLU A 122 -19.35 15.19 12.30
N ASN A 123 -19.91 14.08 12.80
CA ASN A 123 -20.66 14.03 14.06
C ASN A 123 -20.03 13.01 15.02
N ILE A 124 -19.60 13.51 16.19
CA ILE A 124 -18.90 12.72 17.22
C ILE A 124 -19.79 11.56 17.74
N ASN A 125 -21.12 11.72 17.67
CA ASN A 125 -22.09 10.72 18.12
C ASN A 125 -22.36 9.62 17.07
N GLU A 126 -21.92 9.81 15.83
CA GLU A 126 -22.16 8.89 14.71
C GLU A 126 -20.83 8.45 14.11
N ARG A 127 -20.01 7.79 14.95
CA ARG A 127 -18.70 7.28 14.51
C ARG A 127 -18.89 6.14 13.51
N SER A 128 -18.55 6.41 12.25
CA SER A 128 -18.38 5.39 11.21
C SER A 128 -17.00 4.75 11.29
N ILE A 129 -16.94 3.43 11.34
CA ILE A 129 -15.70 2.64 11.39
C ILE A 129 -15.56 1.89 10.07
N CYS A 130 -14.46 2.13 9.35
CA CYS A 130 -14.06 1.34 8.21
C CYS A 130 -13.48 0.00 8.68
N LEU A 131 -14.07 -1.11 8.24
CA LEU A 131 -13.63 -2.46 8.58
C LEU A 131 -12.65 -2.98 7.54
N THR A 132 -12.93 -2.74 6.26
CA THR A 132 -12.05 -3.06 5.13
C THR A 132 -12.10 -1.95 4.10
N PHE A 133 -10.97 -1.67 3.47
CA PHE A 133 -10.85 -0.71 2.39
C PHE A 133 -9.98 -1.31 1.28
N GLU A 134 -10.50 -1.27 0.06
CA GLU A 134 -9.87 -1.81 -1.13
C GLU A 134 -9.80 -0.72 -2.22
N VAL A 135 -8.72 -0.69 -2.98
CA VAL A 135 -8.58 0.15 -4.19
C VAL A 135 -8.49 -0.74 -5.43
N SER A 136 -9.17 -0.35 -6.51
CA SER A 136 -9.13 -1.11 -7.76
C SER A 136 -7.77 -0.96 -8.45
N GLU A 137 -7.40 -1.96 -9.26
CA GLU A 137 -6.33 -1.81 -10.24
C GLU A 137 -6.59 -0.54 -11.09
N GLY A 138 -5.53 0.21 -11.39
CA GLY A 138 -5.61 1.49 -12.11
C GLY A 138 -6.09 2.68 -11.28
N ALA A 139 -6.49 2.48 -10.01
CA ALA A 139 -6.88 3.55 -9.08
C ALA A 139 -8.12 4.38 -9.49
N ASP A 140 -9.00 3.84 -10.34
CA ASP A 140 -10.25 4.52 -10.71
C ASP A 140 -11.32 4.42 -9.61
N TYR A 141 -11.32 3.34 -8.84
CA TYR A 141 -12.33 3.06 -7.81
C TYR A 141 -11.71 2.65 -6.47
N GLY A 142 -12.47 2.86 -5.41
CA GLY A 142 -12.23 2.24 -4.11
C GLY A 142 -13.54 1.77 -3.49
N ALA A 143 -13.46 0.83 -2.56
CA ALA A 143 -14.61 0.31 -1.85
C ALA A 143 -14.30 0.14 -0.37
N ALA A 144 -15.22 0.59 0.49
CA ALA A 144 -15.10 0.47 1.93
C ALA A 144 -16.31 -0.26 2.52
N SER A 145 -16.06 -1.22 3.41
CA SER A 145 -17.10 -1.74 4.28
C SER A 145 -17.12 -0.90 5.57
N ILE A 146 -18.23 -0.20 5.81
CA ILE A 146 -18.36 0.75 6.91
C ILE A 146 -19.41 0.25 7.90
N SER A 147 -19.03 0.20 9.17
CA SER A 147 -19.95 -0.01 10.29
C SER A 147 -20.30 1.33 10.93
N CYS A 148 -21.59 1.63 11.04
CA CYS A 148 -22.09 2.84 11.70
C CYS A 148 -23.36 2.51 12.47
N ASN A 149 -23.41 2.79 13.77
CA ASN A 149 -24.56 2.55 14.64
C ASN A 149 -25.11 1.11 14.57
N GLY A 150 -24.22 0.12 14.39
CA GLY A 150 -24.58 -1.30 14.30
C GLY A 150 -25.06 -1.76 12.91
N ALA A 151 -25.19 -0.84 11.93
CA ALA A 151 -25.47 -1.19 10.55
C ALA A 151 -24.18 -1.27 9.73
N LEU A 152 -24.08 -2.32 8.91
CA LEU A 152 -23.00 -2.49 7.93
C LEU A 152 -23.46 -1.98 6.57
N ARG A 153 -22.66 -1.15 5.92
CA ARG A 153 -22.89 -0.64 4.57
C ARG A 153 -21.63 -0.80 3.72
N LEU A 154 -21.83 -1.05 2.43
CA LEU A 154 -20.77 -1.01 1.43
C LEU A 154 -20.83 0.34 0.72
N GLU A 155 -19.72 1.05 0.70
CA GLU A 155 -19.57 2.32 -0.03
C GLU A 155 -18.55 2.13 -1.15
N VAL A 156 -18.92 2.53 -2.37
CA VAL A 156 -18.05 2.47 -3.55
C VAL A 156 -17.81 3.90 -4.04
N TYR A 157 -16.54 4.22 -4.26
CA TYR A 157 -16.06 5.55 -4.61
C TYR A 157 -15.47 5.51 -6.01
N HIS A 158 -15.81 6.50 -6.83
CA HIS A 158 -15.11 6.79 -8.07
C HIS A 158 -14.15 7.93 -7.80
N PHE A 159 -12.85 7.68 -7.95
CA PHE A 159 -11.83 8.66 -7.60
C PHE A 159 -11.63 9.70 -8.71
N PRO A 160 -11.45 10.98 -8.38
CA PRO A 160 -11.20 12.03 -9.36
C PRO A 160 -9.73 12.03 -9.81
N LEU A 161 -9.28 10.91 -10.37
CA LEU A 161 -7.87 10.61 -10.65
C LEU A 161 -7.19 11.70 -11.50
N GLU A 162 -7.87 12.18 -12.55
CA GLU A 162 -7.34 13.25 -13.41
C GLU A 162 -7.10 14.56 -12.64
N ALA A 163 -8.00 14.92 -11.73
CA ALA A 163 -7.89 16.13 -10.92
C ALA A 163 -6.71 16.00 -9.94
N TRP A 164 -6.63 14.88 -9.22
CA TRP A 164 -5.51 14.60 -8.31
C TRP A 164 -4.16 14.62 -9.04
N LEU A 165 -4.06 13.97 -10.21
CA LEU A 165 -2.83 13.97 -11.01
C LEU A 165 -2.43 15.38 -11.47
N LYS A 166 -3.40 16.24 -11.79
CA LYS A 166 -3.13 17.64 -12.16
C LYS A 166 -2.58 18.42 -10.97
N GLU A 167 -3.16 18.26 -9.79
CA GLU A 167 -2.69 18.90 -8.55
C GLU A 167 -1.29 18.44 -8.17
N LEU A 168 -1.02 17.13 -8.23
CA LEU A 168 0.30 16.55 -7.98
C LEU A 168 1.38 17.15 -8.91
N LYS A 169 1.08 17.34 -10.20
CA LYS A 169 2.01 17.99 -11.15
C LYS A 169 2.31 19.46 -10.80
N VAL A 170 1.31 20.18 -10.26
CA VAL A 170 1.49 21.56 -9.80
C VAL A 170 2.42 21.59 -8.59
N LEU A 171 2.25 20.68 -7.63
CA LEU A 171 3.11 20.56 -6.45
C LEU A 171 4.58 20.31 -6.84
N LEU A 172 4.83 19.44 -7.82
CA LEU A 172 6.20 19.23 -8.35
C LEU A 172 6.83 20.50 -8.91
N SER A 173 6.05 21.23 -9.72
CA SER A 173 6.53 22.44 -10.38
C SER A 173 6.90 23.52 -9.36
N GLN A 174 6.20 23.54 -8.22
CA GLN A 174 6.49 24.44 -7.10
C GLN A 174 7.74 24.01 -6.32
N LYS A 175 7.90 22.70 -6.03
CA LYS A 175 9.08 22.14 -5.36
C LYS A 175 10.36 22.47 -6.13
N GLN A 176 10.38 22.22 -7.44
CA GLN A 176 11.54 22.52 -8.31
C GLN A 176 11.88 24.02 -8.41
N LYS A 177 10.88 24.90 -8.39
CA LYS A 177 11.12 26.37 -8.37
C LYS A 177 11.74 26.83 -7.07
N THR A 178 11.42 26.17 -5.96
CA THR A 178 11.90 26.51 -4.62
C THR A 178 13.34 26.04 -4.43
N GLU A 179 13.69 24.85 -4.94
CA GLU A 179 15.06 24.34 -4.93
C GLU A 179 16.00 25.15 -5.83
N LYS A 180 15.54 25.60 -7.01
CA LYS A 180 16.35 26.47 -7.91
C LYS A 180 16.59 27.89 -7.37
N ARG A 181 15.93 28.27 -6.28
CA ARG A 181 16.06 29.60 -5.64
C ARG A 181 16.92 29.58 -4.37
N ARG A 182 17.38 28.40 -3.95
CA ARG A 182 18.36 28.23 -2.88
C ARG A 182 19.75 28.02 -3.48
#